data_AF-A0AAU4Q2I9-F1
#
_entry.id   AF-A0AAU4Q2I9-F1
#
_cell.length_a   1.000
_cell.length_b   1.000
_cell.length_c   1.000
_cell.angle_alpha   90.00
_cell.angle_beta   90.00
_cell.angle_gamma   90.00
#
_symmetry.space_group_name_H-M   'P 1'
#
loop_
_entity.id
_entity.type
_entity.pdbx_description
1 polymer ?
#
loop_
_entity_poly.entity_id
_entity_poly.type
_entity_poly.pdbx_seq_one_letter_code
_entity_poly.pdbx_strand_id
1 'polypeptide(L)'
;MSSSPSERLSEHDDSSDAFHVFDTTLRDGAQREGINLTVADKLTIARHLDDFGVGFIEGGWPGANPRDTEFFARAQEEIDFKHAQLVAFGATRRANAKASEDPQVRALLESGAPVVCLVAKSHDRHVELALRTTLEENLEMVRDTVSYLVAQGRRVFVDCEHFFDGYRANAEYAKSVVRAAHEAGASVVVLCDTNGGFLPAQVQAVVSTVLADTGARLGIHAQDDTGCAVANTLAAVDAGATHVQCTANGYGERVGNSNLFPVVAALELKYGKKVLPEGSLREMTRISHAIAEVVNLTPSTHQPYVGVSAFAHKAGLHASAIKVDPDLYQHIDPDLVGNHIRMLVSDMAGRASIELKGKELGVDLGGDRELIGRVVERVKERELQGYTYEAADASFELLMRAEVEGKERKYFQVESWRAIVEDRPDGSHANEATVKLWAKGERIVATAEGNGPVNALDRALRVGLERIYPQLAKLELVDYKVRILEGKHGTSSTTRVLISTSDGTGEWSTVGVAENVIAASWGALEDAYTFGLLRAGVEPVE
;
A
#
# COMPACT_ATOMS: atom_id res chain seq x y z
N MET A 1 25.91 -32.55 -26.01
CA MET A 1 24.68 -33.36 -25.93
C MET A 1 23.65 -32.48 -25.28
N SER A 2 22.73 -31.92 -26.07
CA SER A 2 21.69 -31.00 -25.61
C SER A 2 20.51 -31.79 -25.07
N SER A 3 20.18 -31.61 -23.80
CA SER A 3 18.90 -32.03 -23.24
C SER A 3 17.77 -31.17 -23.81
N SER A 4 16.62 -31.78 -24.07
CA SER A 4 15.46 -31.15 -24.71
C SER A 4 14.73 -30.22 -23.73
N PRO A 5 13.93 -29.25 -24.22
CA PRO A 5 13.14 -28.34 -23.37
C PRO A 5 12.09 -29.05 -22.49
N SER A 6 11.79 -30.32 -22.73
CA SER A 6 10.78 -31.11 -22.00
C SER A 6 11.25 -31.68 -20.67
N GLU A 7 12.56 -31.67 -20.38
CA GLU A 7 13.13 -32.27 -19.16
C GLU A 7 13.31 -31.27 -18.00
N ARG A 8 12.91 -30.00 -18.16
CA ARG A 8 13.02 -28.97 -17.10
C ARG A 8 11.76 -28.77 -16.25
N LEU A 9 10.75 -29.63 -16.37
CA LEU A 9 9.45 -29.48 -15.68
C LEU A 9 9.25 -30.42 -14.48
N SER A 10 10.29 -31.09 -13.95
CA SER A 10 10.08 -32.14 -12.93
C SER A 10 10.89 -32.02 -11.64
N GLU A 11 11.34 -30.82 -11.25
CA GLU A 11 12.00 -30.62 -9.93
C GLU A 11 11.44 -29.40 -9.17
N HIS A 12 10.13 -29.16 -9.27
CA HIS A 12 9.43 -28.40 -8.21
C HIS A 12 9.01 -29.38 -7.12
N ASP A 13 9.50 -29.15 -5.91
CA ASP A 13 9.12 -29.87 -4.70
C ASP A 13 7.59 -29.96 -4.58
N ASP A 14 7.05 -31.18 -4.52
CA ASP A 14 5.61 -31.49 -4.46
C ASP A 14 4.90 -30.80 -3.26
N SER A 15 5.67 -30.22 -2.32
CA SER A 15 5.15 -29.39 -1.23
C SER A 15 4.61 -28.02 -1.70
N SER A 16 5.02 -27.51 -2.86
CA SER A 16 4.72 -26.14 -3.31
C SER A 16 3.29 -25.95 -3.85
N ASP A 17 2.64 -27.02 -4.31
CA ASP A 17 1.26 -26.92 -4.85
C ASP A 17 0.18 -27.08 -3.76
N ALA A 18 0.57 -27.27 -2.49
CA ALA A 18 -0.38 -27.54 -1.40
C ALA A 18 -1.33 -26.36 -1.10
N PHE A 19 -0.91 -25.13 -1.36
CA PHE A 19 -1.72 -23.93 -1.15
C PHE A 19 -1.36 -22.83 -2.16
N HIS A 20 -2.36 -22.19 -2.74
CA HIS A 20 -2.16 -21.16 -3.76
C HIS A 20 -2.50 -19.77 -3.22
N VAL A 21 -1.56 -18.83 -3.38
CA VAL A 21 -1.84 -17.40 -3.32
C VAL A 21 -1.86 -16.90 -4.77
N PHE A 22 -3.03 -16.44 -5.20
CA PHE A 22 -3.29 -15.98 -6.55
C PHE A 22 -3.61 -14.49 -6.52
N ASP A 23 -2.80 -13.67 -7.18
CA ASP A 23 -3.03 -12.24 -7.29
C ASP A 23 -3.79 -11.87 -8.57
N THR A 24 -4.89 -11.12 -8.43
CA THR A 24 -5.72 -10.59 -9.53
C THR A 24 -5.51 -9.09 -9.77
N THR A 25 -4.45 -8.46 -9.25
CA THR A 25 -4.28 -7.00 -9.26
C THR A 25 -4.25 -6.42 -10.67
N LEU A 26 -3.58 -7.07 -11.62
CA LEU A 26 -3.42 -6.54 -12.99
C LEU A 26 -4.69 -6.63 -13.85
N ARG A 27 -5.69 -7.41 -13.42
CA ARG A 27 -6.98 -7.54 -14.10
C ARG A 27 -8.08 -6.94 -13.25
N ASP A 28 -8.41 -7.59 -12.16
CA ASP A 28 -9.55 -7.24 -11.31
C ASP A 28 -9.25 -6.02 -10.46
N GLY A 29 -8.03 -5.94 -9.90
CA GLY A 29 -7.59 -4.74 -9.18
C GLY A 29 -7.58 -3.49 -10.07
N ALA A 30 -7.23 -3.65 -11.34
CA ALA A 30 -7.24 -2.58 -12.34
C ALA A 30 -8.64 -2.08 -12.73
N GLN A 31 -9.72 -2.77 -12.31
CA GLN A 31 -11.10 -2.30 -12.51
C GLN A 31 -11.53 -1.26 -11.47
N ARG A 32 -10.72 -1.01 -10.44
CA ARG A 32 -10.98 0.07 -9.48
C ARG A 32 -11.03 1.42 -10.19
N GLU A 33 -12.05 2.21 -9.86
CA GLU A 33 -12.15 3.58 -10.34
C GLU A 33 -10.89 4.39 -10.00
N GLY A 34 -10.32 5.05 -11.01
CA GLY A 34 -9.10 5.85 -10.88
C GLY A 34 -7.81 5.11 -11.26
N ILE A 35 -7.81 3.78 -11.36
CA ILE A 35 -6.65 3.02 -11.81
C ILE A 35 -6.67 2.87 -13.33
N ASN A 36 -5.59 3.28 -14.00
CA ASN A 36 -5.42 3.12 -15.44
C ASN A 36 -3.98 2.67 -15.75
N LEU A 37 -3.77 1.37 -15.89
CA LEU A 37 -2.44 0.82 -16.12
C LEU A 37 -2.04 0.89 -17.60
N THR A 38 -0.82 1.36 -17.85
CA THR A 38 -0.09 1.09 -19.09
C THR A 38 0.50 -0.32 -19.05
N VAL A 39 0.99 -0.81 -20.19
CA VAL A 39 1.70 -2.10 -20.25
C VAL A 39 2.97 -2.07 -19.40
N ALA A 40 3.66 -0.92 -19.36
CA ALA A 40 4.84 -0.74 -18.51
C ALA A 40 4.48 -0.84 -17.02
N ASP A 41 3.39 -0.21 -16.59
CA ASP A 41 2.91 -0.30 -15.20
C ASP A 41 2.58 -1.75 -14.83
N LYS A 42 1.91 -2.47 -15.73
CA LYS A 42 1.62 -3.90 -15.53
C LYS A 42 2.88 -4.74 -15.34
N LEU A 43 3.91 -4.52 -16.16
CA LEU A 43 5.19 -5.23 -16.04
C LEU A 43 5.90 -4.88 -14.72
N THR A 44 5.85 -3.62 -14.28
CA THR A 44 6.41 -3.20 -12.99
C THR A 44 5.69 -3.86 -11.82
N ILE A 45 4.36 -3.83 -11.80
CA ILE A 45 3.56 -4.49 -10.75
C ILE A 45 3.76 -6.00 -10.77
N ALA A 46 3.82 -6.64 -11.94
CA ALA A 46 4.11 -8.07 -12.06
C ALA A 46 5.44 -8.47 -11.41
N ARG A 47 6.50 -7.65 -11.60
CA ARG A 47 7.79 -7.86 -10.93
C ARG A 47 7.68 -7.73 -9.42
N HIS A 48 6.96 -6.72 -8.93
CA HIS A 48 6.73 -6.56 -7.48
C HIS A 48 5.95 -7.72 -6.86
N LEU A 49 4.96 -8.26 -7.57
CA LEU A 49 4.21 -9.42 -7.11
C LEU A 49 5.05 -10.70 -7.13
N ASP A 50 5.88 -10.89 -8.16
CA ASP A 50 6.83 -12.01 -8.22
C ASP A 50 7.88 -11.89 -7.10
N ASP A 51 8.46 -10.70 -6.87
CA ASP A 51 9.38 -10.43 -5.77
C ASP A 51 8.73 -10.70 -4.39
N PHE A 52 7.44 -10.42 -4.23
CA PHE A 52 6.70 -10.78 -3.01
C PHE A 52 6.57 -12.30 -2.85
N GLY A 53 6.56 -13.02 -3.96
CA GLY A 53 6.55 -14.48 -4.01
C GLY A 53 5.15 -15.10 -4.09
N VAL A 54 4.15 -14.39 -4.64
CA VAL A 54 2.85 -15.02 -4.92
C VAL A 54 3.01 -16.14 -5.95
N GLY A 55 2.22 -17.20 -5.83
CA GLY A 55 2.34 -18.35 -6.73
C GLY A 55 1.73 -18.12 -8.12
N PHE A 56 0.75 -17.21 -8.23
CA PHE A 56 0.07 -16.93 -9.49
C PHE A 56 -0.21 -15.43 -9.64
N ILE A 57 -0.03 -14.92 -10.87
CA ILE A 57 -0.35 -13.54 -11.23
C ILE A 57 -1.28 -13.55 -12.45
N GLU A 58 -2.50 -13.04 -12.29
CA GLU A 58 -3.44 -12.87 -13.40
C GLU A 58 -3.13 -11.61 -14.20
N GLY A 59 -2.64 -11.80 -15.42
CA GLY A 59 -2.11 -10.72 -16.27
C GLY A 59 -3.16 -9.86 -16.97
N GLY A 60 -4.40 -10.34 -17.08
CA GLY A 60 -5.46 -9.71 -17.87
C GLY A 60 -6.17 -10.67 -18.81
N TRP A 61 -6.91 -10.11 -19.77
CA TRP A 61 -7.76 -10.85 -20.71
C TRP A 61 -7.20 -10.75 -22.15
N PRO A 62 -6.19 -11.56 -22.52
CA PRO A 62 -5.59 -11.53 -23.85
C PRO A 62 -6.62 -11.91 -24.91
N GLY A 63 -6.59 -11.22 -26.04
CA GLY A 63 -7.57 -11.36 -27.13
C GLY A 63 -8.85 -10.52 -26.96
N ALA A 64 -9.21 -10.12 -25.74
CA ALA A 64 -10.30 -9.17 -25.49
C ALA A 64 -9.78 -7.73 -25.31
N ASN A 65 -8.64 -7.57 -24.64
CA ASN A 65 -8.00 -6.28 -24.40
C ASN A 65 -6.62 -6.22 -25.09
N PRO A 66 -6.40 -5.33 -26.07
CA PRO A 66 -5.11 -5.21 -26.76
C PRO A 66 -3.92 -4.96 -25.84
N ARG A 67 -4.10 -4.20 -24.75
CA ARG A 67 -3.04 -3.94 -23.76
C ARG A 67 -2.65 -5.21 -23.02
N ASP A 68 -3.61 -6.08 -22.74
CA ASP A 68 -3.35 -7.34 -22.05
C ASP A 68 -2.61 -8.30 -22.99
N THR A 69 -3.02 -8.39 -24.25
CA THR A 69 -2.29 -9.17 -25.28
C THR A 69 -0.83 -8.71 -25.39
N GLU A 70 -0.58 -7.39 -25.46
CA GLU A 70 0.78 -6.86 -25.49
C GLU A 70 1.55 -7.16 -24.20
N PHE A 71 0.90 -7.05 -23.03
CA PHE A 71 1.50 -7.41 -21.75
C PHE A 71 1.97 -8.87 -21.72
N PHE A 72 1.15 -9.83 -22.16
CA PHE A 72 1.56 -11.25 -22.19
C PHE A 72 2.75 -11.48 -23.12
N ALA A 73 2.77 -10.86 -24.30
CA ALA A 73 3.90 -10.96 -25.23
C ALA A 73 5.19 -10.40 -24.62
N ARG A 74 5.12 -9.22 -24.01
CA ARG A 74 6.28 -8.56 -23.39
C ARG A 74 6.74 -9.25 -22.11
N ALA A 75 5.81 -9.73 -21.27
CA ALA A 75 6.15 -10.39 -20.01
C ALA A 75 6.99 -11.66 -20.23
N GLN A 76 6.75 -12.41 -21.32
CA GLN A 76 7.55 -13.58 -21.70
C GLN A 76 9.00 -13.24 -22.06
N GLU A 77 9.25 -12.03 -22.58
CA GLU A 77 10.58 -11.59 -23.02
C GLU A 77 11.31 -10.78 -21.94
N GLU A 78 10.57 -10.01 -21.14
CA GLU A 78 11.13 -9.00 -20.22
C GLU A 78 11.13 -9.40 -18.74
N ILE A 79 10.49 -10.51 -18.37
CA ILE A 79 10.39 -10.96 -16.97
C ILE A 79 10.79 -12.43 -16.88
N ASP A 80 11.80 -12.69 -16.05
CA ASP A 80 12.13 -14.02 -15.58
C ASP A 80 11.42 -14.25 -14.22
N PHE A 81 10.23 -14.84 -14.27
CA PHE A 81 9.43 -15.10 -13.07
C PHE A 81 10.08 -16.19 -12.22
N LYS A 82 10.47 -15.84 -10.99
CA LYS A 82 11.15 -16.75 -10.06
C LYS A 82 10.18 -17.59 -9.24
N HIS A 83 8.99 -17.05 -8.98
CA HIS A 83 8.03 -17.60 -8.04
C HIS A 83 6.65 -17.79 -8.68
N ALA A 84 6.18 -16.81 -9.43
CA ALA A 84 4.83 -16.79 -9.97
C ALA A 84 4.70 -17.50 -11.32
N GLN A 85 3.57 -18.18 -11.53
CA GLN A 85 3.10 -18.54 -12.85
C GLN A 85 2.13 -17.49 -13.38
N LEU A 86 2.36 -17.04 -14.61
CA LEU A 86 1.46 -16.09 -15.26
C LEU A 86 0.13 -16.78 -15.65
N VAL A 87 -0.99 -16.11 -15.39
CA VAL A 87 -2.33 -16.62 -15.64
C VAL A 87 -3.07 -15.72 -16.63
N ALA A 88 -3.57 -16.31 -17.72
CA ALA A 88 -4.48 -15.62 -18.64
C ALA A 88 -5.93 -15.77 -18.17
N PHE A 89 -6.64 -14.66 -18.01
CA PHE A 89 -8.07 -14.66 -17.72
C PHE A 89 -8.88 -14.73 -19.01
N GLY A 90 -9.97 -15.49 -18.99
CA GLY A 90 -10.89 -15.59 -20.12
C GLY A 90 -12.26 -16.09 -19.72
N ALA A 91 -13.14 -16.26 -20.70
CA ALA A 91 -14.45 -16.86 -20.51
C ALA A 91 -14.53 -18.22 -21.21
N THR A 92 -15.51 -19.03 -20.81
CA THR A 92 -15.88 -20.23 -21.57
C THR A 92 -16.26 -19.89 -23.01
N ARG A 93 -16.23 -20.88 -23.91
CA ARG A 93 -16.72 -20.75 -25.29
C ARG A 93 -18.11 -20.13 -25.36
N ARG A 94 -18.46 -19.52 -26.48
CA ARG A 94 -19.85 -19.07 -26.73
C ARG A 94 -20.82 -20.25 -26.78
N ALA A 95 -22.08 -19.98 -26.42
CA ALA A 95 -23.17 -20.95 -26.53
C ALA A 95 -23.33 -21.43 -27.99
N ASN A 96 -23.56 -22.74 -28.16
CA ASN A 96 -23.69 -23.43 -29.45
C ASN A 96 -22.44 -23.38 -30.35
N ALA A 97 -21.27 -23.01 -29.81
CA ALA A 97 -19.97 -23.10 -30.49
C ALA A 97 -19.15 -24.28 -29.94
N LYS A 98 -17.96 -24.51 -30.50
CA LYS A 98 -16.95 -25.42 -29.92
C LYS A 98 -15.76 -24.64 -29.42
N ALA A 99 -15.17 -25.05 -28.30
CA ALA A 99 -14.02 -24.38 -27.70
C ALA A 99 -12.81 -24.32 -28.65
N SER A 100 -12.61 -25.36 -29.46
CA SER A 100 -11.54 -25.42 -30.47
C SER A 100 -11.69 -24.41 -31.62
N GLU A 101 -12.90 -23.91 -31.83
CA GLU A 101 -13.26 -22.97 -32.90
C GLU A 101 -13.46 -21.54 -32.36
N ASP A 102 -13.49 -21.35 -31.04
CA ASP A 102 -13.74 -20.07 -30.42
C ASP A 102 -12.46 -19.19 -30.46
N PRO A 103 -12.50 -18.02 -31.13
CA PRO A 103 -11.33 -17.14 -31.22
C PRO A 103 -10.84 -16.62 -29.86
N GLN A 104 -11.74 -16.43 -28.89
CA GLN A 104 -11.35 -15.96 -27.56
C GLN A 104 -10.61 -17.06 -26.80
N VAL A 105 -11.08 -18.32 -26.89
CA VAL A 105 -10.38 -19.47 -26.28
C VAL A 105 -9.02 -19.68 -26.95
N ARG A 106 -8.92 -19.50 -28.28
CA ARG A 106 -7.64 -19.54 -29.00
C ARG A 106 -6.66 -18.48 -28.51
N ALA A 107 -7.12 -17.24 -28.29
CA ALA A 107 -6.27 -16.17 -27.80
C ALA A 107 -5.65 -16.47 -26.42
N LEU A 108 -6.36 -17.21 -25.55
CA LEU A 108 -5.81 -17.69 -24.29
C LEU A 108 -4.60 -18.62 -24.50
N LEU A 109 -4.65 -19.50 -25.51
CA LEU A 109 -3.52 -20.37 -25.86
C LEU A 109 -2.36 -19.58 -26.48
N GLU A 110 -2.68 -18.62 -27.35
CA GLU A 110 -1.72 -17.76 -28.04
C GLU A 110 -1.00 -16.80 -27.07
N SER A 111 -1.62 -16.47 -25.93
CA SER A 111 -0.97 -15.70 -24.86
C SER A 111 0.27 -16.39 -24.29
N GLY A 112 0.41 -17.71 -24.50
CA GLY A 112 1.50 -18.54 -24.01
C GLY A 112 1.51 -18.78 -22.48
N ALA A 113 0.59 -18.19 -21.72
CA ALA A 113 0.48 -18.37 -20.28
C ALA A 113 0.35 -19.85 -19.90
N PRO A 114 1.13 -20.37 -18.93
CA PRO A 114 1.06 -21.77 -18.50
C PRO A 114 -0.30 -22.12 -17.85
N VAL A 115 -0.97 -21.13 -17.27
CA VAL A 115 -2.23 -21.27 -16.55
C VAL A 115 -3.30 -20.38 -17.19
N VAL A 116 -4.53 -20.89 -17.22
CA VAL A 116 -5.71 -20.14 -17.68
C VAL A 116 -6.76 -20.13 -16.57
N CYS A 117 -7.27 -18.96 -16.22
CA CYS A 117 -8.43 -18.81 -15.36
C CYS A 117 -9.67 -18.48 -16.20
N LEU A 118 -10.69 -19.34 -16.15
CA LEU A 118 -11.93 -19.16 -16.88
C LEU A 118 -13.04 -18.66 -15.96
N VAL A 119 -13.76 -17.62 -16.36
CA VAL A 119 -15.02 -17.24 -15.74
C VAL A 119 -16.19 -18.06 -16.30
N ALA A 120 -16.99 -18.64 -15.41
CA ALA A 120 -18.21 -19.37 -15.72
C ALA A 120 -19.37 -18.84 -14.88
N LYS A 121 -20.55 -18.65 -15.50
CA LYS A 121 -21.74 -18.23 -14.76
C LYS A 121 -22.25 -19.40 -13.91
N SER A 122 -22.39 -19.17 -12.61
CA SER A 122 -22.85 -20.18 -11.64
C SER A 122 -24.19 -19.85 -10.97
N HIS A 123 -24.89 -18.84 -11.50
CA HIS A 123 -26.27 -18.50 -11.15
C HIS A 123 -27.19 -18.74 -12.35
N ASP A 124 -28.21 -19.58 -12.18
CA ASP A 124 -29.21 -19.93 -13.21
C ASP A 124 -29.83 -18.71 -13.91
N ARG A 125 -30.29 -17.71 -13.15
CA ARG A 125 -30.82 -16.45 -13.68
C ARG A 125 -29.82 -15.70 -14.57
N HIS A 126 -28.52 -15.75 -14.26
CA HIS A 126 -27.49 -15.10 -15.08
C HIS A 126 -27.27 -15.89 -16.39
N VAL A 127 -27.38 -17.22 -16.34
CA VAL A 127 -27.31 -18.06 -17.53
C VAL A 127 -28.48 -17.76 -18.47
N GLU A 128 -29.70 -17.72 -17.95
CA GLU A 128 -30.90 -17.49 -18.76
C GLU A 128 -30.99 -16.05 -19.28
N LEU A 129 -30.67 -15.05 -18.46
CA LEU A 129 -30.91 -13.64 -18.80
C LEU A 129 -29.69 -12.95 -19.44
N ALA A 130 -28.48 -13.23 -18.94
CA ALA A 130 -27.27 -12.56 -19.41
C ALA A 130 -26.59 -13.35 -20.54
N LEU A 131 -26.37 -14.66 -20.37
CA LEU A 131 -25.82 -15.50 -21.44
C LEU A 131 -26.86 -15.85 -22.50
N ARG A 132 -28.15 -15.84 -22.13
CA ARG A 132 -29.29 -16.18 -23.02
C ARG A 132 -29.15 -17.58 -23.61
N THR A 133 -28.82 -18.54 -22.75
CA THR A 133 -28.70 -19.97 -23.09
C THR A 133 -29.34 -20.83 -22.01
N THR A 134 -29.32 -22.15 -22.16
CA THR A 134 -29.86 -23.10 -21.17
C THR A 134 -28.82 -23.49 -20.14
N LEU A 135 -29.28 -24.00 -19.00
CA LEU A 135 -28.43 -24.51 -17.92
C LEU A 135 -27.54 -25.66 -18.41
N GLU A 136 -28.09 -26.58 -19.20
CA GLU A 136 -27.37 -27.70 -19.78
C GLU A 136 -26.27 -27.23 -20.74
N GLU A 137 -26.57 -26.24 -21.58
CA GLU A 137 -25.59 -25.69 -22.52
C GLU A 137 -24.49 -24.93 -21.79
N ASN A 138 -24.78 -24.22 -20.69
CA ASN A 138 -23.74 -23.60 -19.86
C ASN A 138 -22.81 -24.63 -19.22
N LEU A 139 -23.34 -25.74 -18.72
CA LEU A 139 -22.52 -26.84 -18.20
C LEU A 139 -21.63 -27.43 -19.32
N GLU A 140 -22.16 -27.55 -20.54
CA GLU A 140 -21.38 -28.03 -21.69
C GLU A 140 -20.32 -27.03 -22.14
N MET A 141 -20.60 -25.72 -22.09
CA MET A 141 -19.62 -24.66 -22.33
C MET A 141 -18.44 -24.78 -21.36
N VAL A 142 -18.71 -25.02 -20.08
CA VAL A 142 -17.67 -25.26 -19.05
C VAL A 142 -16.88 -26.53 -19.39
N ARG A 143 -17.53 -27.67 -19.59
CA ARG A 143 -16.85 -28.95 -19.85
C ARG A 143 -15.97 -28.90 -21.10
N ASP A 144 -16.50 -28.40 -22.21
CA ASP A 144 -15.80 -28.35 -23.49
C ASP A 144 -14.58 -27.41 -23.42
N THR A 145 -14.74 -26.22 -22.82
CA THR A 145 -13.63 -25.27 -22.72
C THR A 145 -12.51 -25.77 -21.81
N VAL A 146 -12.86 -26.29 -20.63
CA VAL A 146 -11.88 -26.81 -19.67
C VAL A 146 -11.15 -28.01 -20.27
N SER A 147 -11.88 -29.00 -20.79
CA SER A 147 -11.29 -30.22 -21.37
C SER A 147 -10.37 -29.88 -22.54
N TYR A 148 -10.77 -28.93 -23.40
CA TYR A 148 -9.96 -28.50 -24.52
C TYR A 148 -8.64 -27.86 -24.06
N LEU A 149 -8.67 -26.90 -23.13
CA LEU A 149 -7.46 -26.23 -22.65
C LEU A 149 -6.52 -27.19 -21.90
N VAL A 150 -7.07 -28.10 -21.10
CA VAL A 150 -6.30 -29.17 -20.44
C VAL A 150 -5.64 -30.09 -21.48
N ALA A 151 -6.36 -30.47 -22.54
CA ALA A 151 -5.82 -31.26 -23.64
C ALA A 151 -4.72 -30.52 -24.44
N GLN A 152 -4.69 -29.18 -24.40
CA GLN A 152 -3.60 -28.35 -24.93
C GLN A 152 -2.44 -28.16 -23.93
N GLY A 153 -2.46 -28.85 -22.79
CA GLY A 153 -1.39 -28.81 -21.78
C GLY A 153 -1.43 -27.60 -20.87
N ARG A 154 -2.55 -26.87 -20.79
CA ARG A 154 -2.72 -25.75 -19.86
C ARG A 154 -3.26 -26.24 -18.52
N ARG A 155 -2.76 -25.64 -17.44
CA ARG A 155 -3.42 -25.74 -16.12
C ARG A 155 -4.64 -24.82 -16.13
N VAL A 156 -5.80 -25.31 -15.71
CA VAL A 156 -7.05 -24.54 -15.77
C VAL A 156 -7.63 -24.33 -14.38
N PHE A 157 -7.93 -23.08 -14.06
CA PHE A 157 -8.78 -22.68 -12.93
C PHE A 157 -10.12 -22.18 -13.45
N VAL A 158 -11.18 -22.36 -12.66
CA VAL A 158 -12.52 -21.90 -13.04
C VAL A 158 -13.14 -21.06 -11.94
N ASP A 159 -13.34 -19.79 -12.22
CA ASP A 159 -14.09 -18.84 -11.40
C ASP A 159 -15.59 -19.04 -11.63
N CYS A 160 -16.25 -19.60 -10.63
CA CYS A 160 -17.71 -19.68 -10.58
C CYS A 160 -18.25 -18.31 -10.16
N GLU A 161 -18.49 -17.45 -11.15
CA GLU A 161 -18.98 -16.08 -10.94
C GLU A 161 -20.42 -16.10 -10.38
N HIS A 162 -20.67 -15.22 -9.39
CA HIS A 162 -21.88 -15.16 -8.57
C HIS A 162 -22.24 -16.47 -7.86
N PHE A 163 -21.25 -17.29 -7.50
CA PHE A 163 -21.49 -18.61 -6.91
C PHE A 163 -22.35 -18.56 -5.66
N PHE A 164 -22.06 -17.66 -4.71
CA PHE A 164 -22.76 -17.69 -3.43
C PHE A 164 -24.23 -17.26 -3.56
N ASP A 165 -24.53 -16.23 -4.36
CA ASP A 165 -25.91 -15.86 -4.69
C ASP A 165 -26.63 -16.94 -5.49
N GLY A 166 -25.94 -17.53 -6.48
CA GLY A 166 -26.43 -18.65 -7.28
C GLY A 166 -26.73 -19.88 -6.42
N TYR A 167 -25.88 -20.19 -5.44
CA TYR A 167 -26.05 -21.29 -4.49
C TYR A 167 -27.25 -21.05 -3.58
N ARG A 168 -27.43 -19.81 -3.10
CA ARG A 168 -28.60 -19.45 -2.29
C ARG A 168 -29.91 -19.57 -3.08
N ALA A 169 -29.89 -19.24 -4.36
CA ALA A 169 -31.06 -19.36 -5.23
C ALA A 169 -31.33 -20.83 -5.65
N ASN A 170 -30.28 -21.55 -6.05
CA ASN A 170 -30.33 -22.89 -6.63
C ASN A 170 -29.02 -23.65 -6.39
N ALA A 171 -28.89 -24.22 -5.18
CA ALA A 171 -27.69 -24.93 -4.73
C ALA A 171 -27.29 -26.10 -5.64
N GLU A 172 -28.25 -26.87 -6.15
CA GLU A 172 -27.96 -28.03 -7.00
C GLU A 172 -27.36 -27.60 -8.34
N TYR A 173 -27.87 -26.53 -8.96
CA TYR A 173 -27.30 -26.02 -10.19
C TYR A 173 -25.89 -25.44 -9.96
N ALA A 174 -25.71 -24.62 -8.92
CA ALA A 174 -24.40 -24.06 -8.58
C ALA A 174 -23.35 -25.17 -8.35
N LYS A 175 -23.70 -26.23 -7.60
CA LYS A 175 -22.84 -27.41 -7.42
C LYS A 175 -22.60 -28.18 -8.74
N SER A 176 -23.57 -28.20 -9.65
CA SER A 176 -23.40 -28.85 -10.95
C SER A 176 -22.36 -28.14 -11.83
N VAL A 177 -22.25 -26.81 -11.74
CA VAL A 177 -21.17 -26.05 -12.41
C VAL A 177 -19.80 -26.43 -11.84
N VAL A 178 -19.70 -26.56 -10.51
CA VAL A 178 -18.47 -27.01 -9.83
C VAL A 178 -18.07 -28.42 -10.28
N ARG A 179 -19.01 -29.37 -10.30
CA ARG A 179 -18.77 -30.74 -10.77
C ARG A 179 -18.35 -30.76 -12.24
N ALA A 180 -19.04 -30.02 -13.10
CA ALA A 180 -18.71 -29.94 -14.52
C ALA A 180 -17.28 -29.43 -14.76
N ALA A 181 -16.83 -28.41 -14.03
CA ALA A 181 -15.46 -27.92 -14.11
C ALA A 181 -14.45 -28.95 -13.58
N HIS A 182 -14.72 -29.53 -12.41
CA HIS A 182 -13.85 -30.51 -11.77
C HIS A 182 -13.66 -31.78 -12.63
N GLU A 183 -14.77 -32.37 -13.09
CA GLU A 183 -14.78 -33.57 -13.93
C GLU A 183 -14.11 -33.35 -15.30
N ALA A 184 -14.16 -32.12 -15.82
CA ALA A 184 -13.47 -31.74 -17.06
C ALA A 184 -11.96 -31.54 -16.88
N GLY A 185 -11.45 -31.60 -15.64
CA GLY A 185 -10.01 -31.52 -15.34
C GLY A 185 -9.53 -30.16 -14.83
N ALA A 186 -10.43 -29.26 -14.42
CA ALA A 186 -10.02 -28.03 -13.75
C ALA A 186 -9.22 -28.38 -12.47
N SER A 187 -8.05 -27.76 -12.31
CA SER A 187 -7.17 -27.99 -11.16
C SER A 187 -7.69 -27.33 -9.89
N VAL A 188 -8.44 -26.24 -10.03
CA VAL A 188 -9.11 -25.51 -8.95
C VAL A 188 -10.45 -25.00 -9.46
N VAL A 189 -11.50 -25.13 -8.65
CA VAL A 189 -12.78 -24.45 -8.87
C VAL A 189 -12.97 -23.39 -7.79
N VAL A 190 -13.07 -22.14 -8.19
CA VAL A 190 -13.06 -20.97 -7.30
C VAL A 190 -14.49 -20.50 -7.09
N LEU A 191 -14.90 -20.38 -5.84
CA LEU A 191 -16.23 -19.90 -5.47
C LEU A 191 -16.16 -18.37 -5.33
N CYS A 192 -16.90 -17.64 -6.16
CA CYS A 192 -16.84 -16.18 -6.15
C CYS A 192 -18.00 -15.55 -5.37
N ASP A 193 -17.70 -14.81 -4.31
CA ASP A 193 -18.63 -13.87 -3.64
C ASP A 193 -18.61 -12.54 -4.41
N THR A 194 -19.10 -12.59 -5.66
CA THR A 194 -18.97 -11.51 -6.64
C THR A 194 -19.63 -10.21 -6.17
N ASN A 195 -20.73 -10.30 -5.43
CA ASN A 195 -21.43 -9.14 -4.87
C ASN A 195 -20.91 -8.73 -3.49
N GLY A 196 -19.92 -9.44 -2.92
CA GLY A 196 -19.34 -9.18 -1.59
C GLY A 196 -20.33 -9.25 -0.42
N GLY A 197 -21.44 -9.97 -0.61
CA GLY A 197 -22.62 -9.90 0.24
C GLY A 197 -22.67 -10.95 1.35
N PHE A 198 -21.75 -11.92 1.35
CA PHE A 198 -21.76 -13.01 2.32
C PHE A 198 -20.96 -12.67 3.57
N LEU A 199 -21.34 -13.27 4.69
CA LEU A 199 -20.64 -13.14 5.96
C LEU A 199 -19.80 -14.39 6.27
N PRO A 200 -18.75 -14.30 7.12
CA PRO A 200 -17.77 -15.38 7.26
C PRO A 200 -18.36 -16.76 7.60
N ALA A 201 -19.31 -16.82 8.54
CA ALA A 201 -19.96 -18.08 8.93
C ALA A 201 -20.79 -18.70 7.79
N GLN A 202 -21.38 -17.86 6.92
CA GLN A 202 -22.12 -18.33 5.75
C GLN A 202 -21.17 -18.87 4.69
N VAL A 203 -20.04 -18.18 4.47
CA VAL A 203 -18.98 -18.64 3.56
C VAL A 203 -18.45 -20.00 4.01
N GLN A 204 -18.08 -20.14 5.29
CA GLN A 204 -17.57 -21.39 5.84
C GLN A 204 -18.54 -22.57 5.63
N ALA A 205 -19.83 -22.35 5.91
CA ALA A 205 -20.86 -23.39 5.76
C ALA A 205 -21.05 -23.82 4.29
N VAL A 206 -21.10 -22.86 3.37
CA VAL A 206 -21.24 -23.14 1.94
C VAL A 206 -20.01 -23.86 1.41
N VAL A 207 -18.80 -23.36 1.68
CA VAL A 207 -17.55 -23.97 1.21
C VAL A 207 -17.40 -25.40 1.74
N SER A 208 -17.70 -25.64 3.02
CA SER A 208 -17.63 -26.99 3.61
C SER A 208 -18.59 -27.96 2.93
N THR A 209 -19.81 -27.50 2.62
CA THR A 209 -20.82 -28.33 1.96
C THR A 209 -20.41 -28.64 0.52
N VAL A 210 -19.97 -27.64 -0.23
CA VAL A 210 -19.55 -27.81 -1.63
C VAL A 210 -18.33 -28.72 -1.72
N LEU A 211 -17.37 -28.60 -0.80
CA LEU A 211 -16.20 -29.47 -0.75
C LEU A 211 -16.61 -30.92 -0.53
N ALA A 212 -17.48 -31.18 0.45
CA ALA A 212 -17.98 -32.53 0.76
C ALA A 212 -18.78 -33.15 -0.39
N ASP A 213 -19.61 -32.34 -1.08
CA ASP A 213 -20.53 -32.80 -2.11
C ASP A 213 -19.90 -32.98 -3.51
N THR A 214 -18.72 -32.41 -3.74
CA THR A 214 -18.08 -32.39 -5.07
C THR A 214 -16.69 -33.00 -5.09
N GLY A 215 -15.96 -33.00 -3.97
CA GLY A 215 -14.57 -33.45 -3.90
C GLY A 215 -13.58 -32.56 -4.69
N ALA A 216 -14.05 -31.47 -5.30
CA ALA A 216 -13.22 -30.57 -6.07
C ALA A 216 -12.24 -29.81 -5.14
N ARG A 217 -11.03 -29.53 -5.64
CA ARG A 217 -10.14 -28.58 -4.97
C ARG A 217 -10.74 -27.17 -5.08
N LEU A 218 -11.15 -26.61 -3.95
CA LEU A 218 -11.84 -25.32 -3.93
C LEU A 218 -10.89 -24.15 -3.72
N GLY A 219 -11.21 -23.05 -4.39
CA GLY A 219 -10.69 -21.72 -4.10
C GLY A 219 -11.78 -20.73 -3.71
N ILE A 220 -11.37 -19.54 -3.28
CA ILE A 220 -12.26 -18.43 -2.91
C ILE A 220 -11.82 -17.13 -3.60
N HIS A 221 -12.78 -16.38 -4.10
CA HIS A 221 -12.62 -15.00 -4.56
C HIS A 221 -13.72 -14.15 -3.90
N ALA A 222 -13.35 -13.29 -2.97
CA ALA A 222 -14.30 -12.50 -2.19
C ALA A 222 -14.16 -11.00 -2.46
N GLN A 223 -15.28 -10.35 -2.79
CA GLN A 223 -15.37 -8.88 -2.86
C GLN A 223 -15.78 -8.30 -1.51
N ASP A 224 -15.52 -7.01 -1.28
CA ASP A 224 -15.53 -6.41 0.06
C ASP A 224 -16.79 -5.59 0.40
N ASP A 225 -17.91 -5.76 -0.31
CA ASP A 225 -19.14 -4.94 -0.15
C ASP A 225 -19.72 -4.93 1.28
N THR A 226 -19.44 -5.96 2.08
CA THR A 226 -19.79 -6.04 3.52
C THR A 226 -18.65 -5.70 4.46
N GLY A 227 -17.47 -5.32 3.94
CA GLY A 227 -16.23 -5.15 4.70
C GLY A 227 -15.66 -6.46 5.24
N CYS A 228 -16.05 -7.59 4.66
CA CYS A 228 -15.73 -8.94 5.15
C CYS A 228 -14.82 -9.74 4.22
N ALA A 229 -14.27 -9.21 3.12
CA ALA A 229 -13.57 -10.00 2.11
C ALA A 229 -12.38 -10.80 2.67
N VAL A 230 -11.55 -10.17 3.51
CA VAL A 230 -10.42 -10.85 4.18
C VAL A 230 -10.93 -11.95 5.12
N ALA A 231 -11.95 -11.66 5.92
CA ALA A 231 -12.54 -12.62 6.86
C ALA A 231 -13.23 -13.79 6.14
N ASN A 232 -13.95 -13.52 5.04
CA ASN A 232 -14.58 -14.51 4.18
C ASN A 232 -13.54 -15.41 3.51
N THR A 233 -12.43 -14.82 3.06
CA THR A 233 -11.30 -15.57 2.49
C THR A 233 -10.73 -16.56 3.50
N LEU A 234 -10.45 -16.10 4.72
CA LEU A 234 -9.92 -16.96 5.78
C LEU A 234 -10.96 -18.00 6.26
N ALA A 235 -12.24 -17.66 6.30
CA ALA A 235 -13.32 -18.60 6.62
C ALA A 235 -13.46 -19.72 5.57
N ALA A 236 -13.21 -19.41 4.29
CA ALA A 236 -13.15 -20.43 3.25
C ALA A 236 -11.92 -21.34 3.42
N VAL A 237 -10.77 -20.79 3.85
CA VAL A 237 -9.58 -21.58 4.19
C VAL A 237 -9.85 -22.51 5.38
N ASP A 238 -10.52 -22.02 6.42
CA ASP A 238 -10.96 -22.85 7.56
C ASP A 238 -11.89 -23.98 7.13
N ALA A 239 -12.69 -23.77 6.08
CA ALA A 239 -13.56 -24.78 5.48
C ALA A 239 -12.84 -25.75 4.52
N GLY A 240 -11.54 -25.56 4.29
CA GLY A 240 -10.71 -26.45 3.46
C GLY A 240 -10.36 -25.92 2.07
N ALA A 241 -10.67 -24.66 1.74
CA ALA A 241 -10.16 -24.05 0.52
C ALA A 241 -8.62 -23.94 0.57
N THR A 242 -7.96 -24.27 -0.55
CA THR A 242 -6.49 -24.28 -0.67
C THR A 242 -5.99 -23.36 -1.77
N HIS A 243 -6.82 -22.41 -2.17
CA HIS A 243 -6.53 -21.39 -3.17
C HIS A 243 -7.28 -20.11 -2.81
N VAL A 244 -6.56 -19.00 -2.68
CA VAL A 244 -7.14 -17.69 -2.38
C VAL A 244 -6.80 -16.72 -3.49
N GLN A 245 -7.82 -16.05 -4.03
CA GLN A 245 -7.64 -14.93 -4.95
C GLN A 245 -7.73 -13.62 -4.18
N CYS A 246 -6.73 -12.77 -4.34
CA CYS A 246 -6.62 -11.49 -3.66
C CYS A 246 -6.06 -10.42 -4.59
N THR A 247 -6.08 -9.17 -4.15
CA THR A 247 -5.40 -8.07 -4.83
C THR A 247 -4.51 -7.29 -3.87
N ALA A 248 -3.43 -6.73 -4.40
CA ALA A 248 -2.60 -5.78 -3.69
C ALA A 248 -3.47 -4.62 -3.18
N ASN A 249 -3.35 -4.33 -1.88
CA ASN A 249 -4.07 -3.26 -1.20
C ASN A 249 -5.61 -3.35 -1.30
N GLY A 250 -6.17 -4.52 -1.65
CA GLY A 250 -7.61 -4.74 -1.77
C GLY A 250 -8.25 -4.02 -2.96
N TYR A 251 -7.47 -3.64 -3.99
CA TYR A 251 -8.02 -2.99 -5.17
C TYR A 251 -9.02 -3.89 -5.91
N GLY A 252 -10.05 -3.30 -6.52
CA GLY A 252 -11.06 -4.03 -7.27
C GLY A 252 -12.26 -3.15 -7.60
N GLU A 253 -13.29 -3.75 -8.20
CA GLU A 253 -14.57 -3.07 -8.42
C GLU A 253 -15.20 -2.57 -7.11
N ARG A 254 -15.90 -1.45 -7.19
CA ARG A 254 -16.67 -0.85 -6.07
C ARG A 254 -15.78 -0.58 -4.85
N VAL A 255 -15.93 -1.39 -3.80
CA VAL A 255 -15.18 -1.27 -2.55
C VAL A 255 -13.94 -2.17 -2.52
N GLY A 256 -13.75 -3.00 -3.54
CA GLY A 256 -12.54 -3.79 -3.74
C GLY A 256 -12.68 -5.28 -3.48
N ASN A 257 -11.53 -5.94 -3.51
CA ASN A 257 -11.36 -7.37 -3.30
C ASN A 257 -10.70 -7.66 -1.95
N SER A 258 -10.67 -8.95 -1.58
CA SER A 258 -9.85 -9.43 -0.48
C SER A 258 -8.41 -8.95 -0.62
N ASN A 259 -7.92 -8.25 0.41
CA ASN A 259 -6.60 -7.64 0.38
C ASN A 259 -5.51 -8.69 0.60
N LEU A 260 -4.60 -8.80 -0.37
CA LEU A 260 -3.50 -9.76 -0.41
C LEU A 260 -2.65 -9.73 0.87
N PHE A 261 -2.28 -8.55 1.35
CA PHE A 261 -1.32 -8.40 2.43
C PHE A 261 -1.83 -8.95 3.78
N PRO A 262 -3.01 -8.57 4.30
CA PRO A 262 -3.55 -9.15 5.53
C PRO A 262 -3.90 -10.64 5.40
N VAL A 263 -4.32 -11.13 4.22
CA VAL A 263 -4.58 -12.56 4.00
C VAL A 263 -3.27 -13.35 4.12
N VAL A 264 -2.23 -12.94 3.41
CA VAL A 264 -0.91 -13.60 3.45
C VAL A 264 -0.30 -13.51 4.85
N ALA A 265 -0.38 -12.35 5.51
CA ALA A 265 0.10 -12.19 6.89
C ALA A 265 -0.61 -13.16 7.85
N ALA A 266 -1.93 -13.33 7.73
CA ALA A 266 -2.67 -14.28 8.54
C ALA A 266 -2.23 -15.72 8.25
N LEU A 267 -2.11 -16.11 6.98
CA LEU A 267 -1.68 -17.46 6.59
C LEU A 267 -0.31 -17.83 7.16
N GLU A 268 0.69 -16.95 7.00
CA GLU A 268 2.05 -17.17 7.50
C GLU A 268 2.14 -17.09 9.03
N LEU A 269 1.65 -16.00 9.62
CA LEU A 269 1.93 -15.66 11.03
C LEU A 269 0.92 -16.24 12.02
N LYS A 270 -0.30 -16.57 11.57
CA LYS A 270 -1.38 -17.06 12.44
C LYS A 270 -1.74 -18.51 12.17
N TYR A 271 -1.73 -18.92 10.90
CA TYR A 271 -1.97 -20.31 10.51
C TYR A 271 -0.70 -21.15 10.39
N GLY A 272 0.49 -20.53 10.38
CA GLY A 272 1.76 -21.23 10.19
C GLY A 272 1.88 -21.89 8.81
N LYS A 273 1.14 -21.40 7.81
CA LYS A 273 1.19 -21.89 6.43
C LYS A 273 2.26 -21.11 5.69
N LYS A 274 3.30 -21.82 5.25
CA LYS A 274 4.32 -21.28 4.34
C LYS A 274 3.72 -21.17 2.94
N VAL A 275 3.29 -19.98 2.57
CA VAL A 275 2.66 -19.65 1.28
C VAL A 275 3.52 -18.71 0.44
N LEU A 276 4.56 -18.12 1.02
CA LEU A 276 5.58 -17.34 0.34
C LEU A 276 6.98 -18.00 0.45
N PRO A 277 7.93 -17.62 -0.41
CA PRO A 277 9.35 -17.94 -0.23
C PRO A 277 9.87 -17.43 1.13
N GLU A 278 10.86 -18.13 1.68
CA GLU A 278 11.44 -17.77 2.96
C GLU A 278 12.03 -16.35 2.93
N GLY A 279 11.60 -15.52 3.89
CA GLY A 279 12.05 -14.13 4.03
C GLY A 279 11.21 -13.10 3.25
N SER A 280 10.45 -13.49 2.22
CA SER A 280 9.69 -12.55 1.39
C SER A 280 8.59 -11.79 2.15
N LEU A 281 8.10 -12.34 3.26
CA LEU A 281 7.12 -11.66 4.11
C LEU A 281 7.62 -10.28 4.60
N ARG A 282 8.93 -10.12 4.82
CA ARG A 282 9.53 -8.85 5.25
C ARG A 282 9.46 -7.76 4.18
N GLU A 283 9.22 -8.12 2.92
CA GLU A 283 9.09 -7.15 1.82
C GLU A 283 7.65 -6.60 1.68
N MET A 284 6.71 -7.12 2.47
CA MET A 284 5.27 -6.84 2.36
C MET A 284 4.95 -5.34 2.34
N THR A 285 5.48 -4.58 3.31
CA THR A 285 5.22 -3.13 3.40
C THR A 285 5.80 -2.37 2.22
N ARG A 286 7.04 -2.66 1.82
CA ARG A 286 7.69 -2.02 0.66
C ARG A 286 6.91 -2.29 -0.62
N ILE A 287 6.49 -3.53 -0.84
CA ILE A 287 5.78 -3.93 -2.06
C ILE A 287 4.37 -3.33 -2.11
N SER A 288 3.67 -3.30 -0.97
CA SER A 288 2.38 -2.60 -0.85
C SER A 288 2.47 -1.14 -1.29
N HIS A 289 3.51 -0.42 -0.84
CA HIS A 289 3.69 1.00 -1.16
C HIS A 289 4.19 1.21 -2.60
N ALA A 290 5.11 0.36 -3.08
CA ALA A 290 5.59 0.42 -4.47
C ALA A 290 4.46 0.22 -5.48
N ILE A 291 3.55 -0.74 -5.23
CA ILE A 291 2.38 -0.92 -6.09
C ILE A 291 1.45 0.30 -6.00
N ALA A 292 1.22 0.86 -4.81
CA ALA A 292 0.41 2.06 -4.63
C ALA A 292 0.98 3.28 -5.40
N GLU A 293 2.31 3.42 -5.42
CA GLU A 293 3.01 4.44 -6.20
C GLU A 293 2.80 4.25 -7.71
N VAL A 294 2.96 3.02 -8.23
CA VAL A 294 2.75 2.73 -9.66
C VAL A 294 1.31 2.98 -10.09
N VAL A 295 0.32 2.65 -9.26
CA VAL A 295 -1.10 2.94 -9.57
C VAL A 295 -1.51 4.38 -9.25
N ASN A 296 -0.57 5.20 -8.75
CA ASN A 296 -0.78 6.59 -8.38
C ASN A 296 -1.91 6.81 -7.37
N LEU A 297 -1.94 5.99 -6.31
CA LEU A 297 -2.89 6.11 -5.20
C LEU A 297 -2.16 6.30 -3.87
N THR A 298 -2.63 7.22 -3.05
CA THR A 298 -2.12 7.39 -1.69
C THR A 298 -2.39 6.13 -0.85
N PRO A 299 -1.36 5.47 -0.29
CA PRO A 299 -1.56 4.33 0.60
C PRO A 299 -2.41 4.69 1.82
N SER A 300 -3.23 3.76 2.29
CA SER A 300 -3.94 3.94 3.56
C SER A 300 -2.94 3.82 4.71
N THR A 301 -2.79 4.90 5.46
CA THR A 301 -1.87 4.95 6.61
C THR A 301 -2.25 3.97 7.72
N HIS A 302 -3.52 3.55 7.79
CA HIS A 302 -4.04 2.64 8.81
C HIS A 302 -4.34 1.24 8.25
N GLN A 303 -3.85 0.92 7.05
CA GLN A 303 -4.03 -0.42 6.48
C GLN A 303 -3.40 -1.47 7.40
N PRO A 304 -4.07 -2.60 7.68
CA PRO A 304 -3.50 -3.67 8.48
C PRO A 304 -2.13 -4.10 7.96
N TYR A 305 -1.18 -4.31 8.87
CA TYR A 305 0.22 -4.72 8.62
C TYR A 305 1.09 -3.68 7.88
N VAL A 306 0.64 -3.11 6.77
CA VAL A 306 1.48 -2.30 5.86
C VAL A 306 1.28 -0.79 5.99
N GLY A 307 0.28 -0.35 6.74
CA GLY A 307 0.07 1.07 7.01
C GLY A 307 1.17 1.63 7.92
N VAL A 308 1.64 2.84 7.62
CA VAL A 308 2.65 3.54 8.46
C VAL A 308 2.18 3.77 9.91
N SER A 309 0.87 3.72 10.15
CA SER A 309 0.25 3.84 11.47
C SER A 309 -0.21 2.49 12.06
N ALA A 310 0.00 1.37 11.36
CA ALA A 310 -0.48 0.05 11.80
C ALA A 310 0.14 -0.39 13.13
N PHE A 311 1.36 0.06 13.42
CA PHE A 311 2.11 -0.20 14.66
C PHE A 311 2.48 1.10 15.40
N ALA A 312 1.69 2.17 15.20
CA ALA A 312 1.92 3.44 15.87
C ALA A 312 1.26 3.50 17.26
N HIS A 313 1.96 4.07 18.23
CA HIS A 313 1.48 4.19 19.61
C HIS A 313 1.55 5.62 20.10
N LYS A 314 0.40 6.18 20.46
CA LYS A 314 0.27 7.57 20.94
C LYS A 314 0.08 7.69 22.45
N ALA A 315 -0.66 6.77 23.06
CA ALA A 315 -1.00 6.87 24.47
C ALA A 315 0.21 6.58 25.38
N GLY A 316 0.46 7.43 26.38
CA GLY A 316 1.55 7.23 27.35
C GLY A 316 1.48 5.91 28.13
N LEU A 317 0.27 5.36 28.31
CA LEU A 317 0.08 4.03 28.91
C LEU A 317 0.66 2.92 28.01
N HIS A 318 0.44 3.00 26.69
CA HIS A 318 0.99 2.03 25.73
C HIS A 318 2.52 2.09 25.73
N ALA A 319 3.09 3.30 25.68
CA ALA A 319 4.54 3.50 25.70
C ALA A 319 5.21 2.87 26.94
N SER A 320 4.58 3.00 28.11
CA SER A 320 5.12 2.45 29.36
C SER A 320 5.15 0.92 29.34
N ALA A 321 4.15 0.28 28.75
CA ALA A 321 4.11 -1.17 28.62
C ALA A 321 5.02 -1.69 27.50
N ILE A 322 5.06 -1.03 26.35
CA ILE A 322 5.96 -1.39 25.23
C ILE A 322 7.42 -1.34 25.65
N LYS A 323 7.79 -0.39 26.53
CA LYS A 323 9.14 -0.32 27.12
C LYS A 323 9.49 -1.58 27.92
N VAL A 324 8.50 -2.21 28.56
CA VAL A 324 8.68 -3.46 29.31
C VAL A 324 8.71 -4.64 28.35
N ASP A 325 7.70 -4.75 27.49
CA ASP A 325 7.53 -5.81 26.52
C ASP A 325 6.64 -5.30 25.36
N PRO A 326 7.16 -5.21 24.12
CA PRO A 326 6.39 -4.79 22.95
C PRO A 326 5.12 -5.61 22.69
N ASP A 327 5.10 -6.89 23.07
CA ASP A 327 3.97 -7.81 22.83
C ASP A 327 2.73 -7.46 23.68
N LEU A 328 2.87 -6.60 24.70
CA LEU A 328 1.73 -6.16 25.52
C LEU A 328 0.72 -5.32 24.73
N TYR A 329 1.13 -4.72 23.61
CA TYR A 329 0.29 -3.88 22.76
C TYR A 329 0.41 -4.22 21.27
N GLN A 330 1.05 -5.33 20.92
CA GLN A 330 1.26 -5.77 19.54
C GLN A 330 0.92 -7.24 19.39
N HIS A 331 0.32 -7.61 18.27
CA HIS A 331 -0.05 -9.00 18.01
C HIS A 331 1.00 -9.78 17.21
N ILE A 332 2.03 -9.10 16.68
CA ILE A 332 3.21 -9.64 15.99
C ILE A 332 4.36 -8.64 16.15
N ASP A 333 5.59 -9.09 15.93
CA ASP A 333 6.73 -8.23 15.63
C ASP A 333 6.55 -7.58 14.23
N PRO A 334 6.51 -6.25 14.11
CA PRO A 334 6.29 -5.56 12.84
C PRO A 334 7.43 -5.76 11.83
N ASP A 335 8.65 -6.08 12.29
CA ASP A 335 9.79 -6.33 11.41
C ASP A 335 9.55 -7.55 10.51
N LEU A 336 8.66 -8.48 10.92
CA LEU A 336 8.27 -9.66 10.15
C LEU A 336 7.54 -9.30 8.85
N VAL A 337 6.88 -8.13 8.81
CA VAL A 337 6.12 -7.63 7.65
C VAL A 337 6.77 -6.39 7.01
N GLY A 338 8.02 -6.10 7.38
CA GLY A 338 8.75 -4.93 6.87
C GLY A 338 8.24 -3.60 7.37
N ASN A 339 7.52 -3.61 8.50
CA ASN A 339 7.07 -2.40 9.17
C ASN A 339 7.87 -2.22 10.47
N HIS A 340 7.63 -1.15 11.21
CA HIS A 340 8.33 -0.88 12.47
C HIS A 340 7.40 -0.21 13.48
N ILE A 341 7.77 -0.29 14.75
CA ILE A 341 7.08 0.41 15.82
C ILE A 341 7.34 1.90 15.66
N ARG A 342 6.28 2.72 15.69
CA ARG A 342 6.39 4.18 15.65
C ARG A 342 5.81 4.80 16.91
N MET A 343 6.63 5.50 17.68
CA MET A 343 6.13 6.25 18.84
C MET A 343 5.69 7.65 18.42
N LEU A 344 4.47 8.01 18.78
CA LEU A 344 3.93 9.35 18.56
C LEU A 344 4.04 10.15 19.86
N VAL A 345 4.49 11.39 19.74
CA VAL A 345 4.64 12.32 20.88
C VAL A 345 3.52 13.36 20.82
N SER A 346 2.74 13.44 21.89
CA SER A 346 1.73 14.48 22.11
C SER A 346 1.71 14.93 23.57
N ASP A 347 0.77 15.80 23.94
CA ASP A 347 0.38 16.18 25.29
C ASP A 347 0.13 15.01 26.27
N MET A 348 -0.25 13.84 25.74
CA MET A 348 -0.41 12.59 26.47
C MET A 348 0.91 11.82 26.68
N ALA A 349 2.03 12.32 26.16
CA ALA A 349 3.33 11.69 26.27
C ALA A 349 3.80 11.64 27.73
N GLY A 350 4.11 10.43 28.18
CA GLY A 350 4.82 10.21 29.45
C GLY A 350 6.33 10.17 29.23
N ARG A 351 7.08 10.01 30.33
CA ARG A 351 8.54 9.81 30.28
C ARG A 351 8.94 8.66 29.34
N ALA A 352 8.21 7.55 29.40
CA ALA A 352 8.46 6.38 28.55
C ALA A 352 8.29 6.69 27.05
N SER A 353 7.31 7.51 26.67
CA SER A 353 7.12 7.94 25.28
C SER A 353 8.32 8.73 24.76
N ILE A 354 8.82 9.67 25.57
CA ILE A 354 9.98 10.49 25.24
C ILE A 354 11.26 9.65 25.15
N GLU A 355 11.48 8.71 26.07
CA GLU A 355 12.64 7.81 26.03
C GLU A 355 12.62 6.92 24.79
N LEU A 356 11.49 6.29 24.48
CA LEU A 356 11.37 5.43 23.31
C LEU A 356 11.52 6.23 22.02
N LYS A 357 10.90 7.42 21.92
CA LYS A 357 11.04 8.29 20.76
C LYS A 357 12.46 8.85 20.61
N GLY A 358 13.13 9.18 21.71
CA GLY A 358 14.55 9.56 21.71
C GLY A 358 15.41 8.46 21.10
N LYS A 359 15.21 7.21 21.53
CA LYS A 359 15.91 6.04 20.96
C LYS A 359 15.59 5.84 19.48
N GLU A 360 14.32 5.97 19.08
CA GLU A 360 13.88 5.91 17.67
C GLU A 360 14.60 6.96 16.80
N LEU A 361 14.77 8.18 17.31
CA LEU A 361 15.44 9.29 16.63
C LEU A 361 16.97 9.31 16.82
N GLY A 362 17.54 8.31 17.51
CA GLY A 362 18.98 8.24 17.77
C GLY A 362 19.50 9.32 18.74
N VAL A 363 18.63 9.89 19.58
CA VAL A 363 18.98 10.83 20.65
C VAL A 363 19.01 10.10 21.99
N ASP A 364 20.21 9.86 22.53
CA ASP A 364 20.38 9.21 23.83
C ASP A 364 20.10 10.20 24.97
N LEU A 365 19.02 9.95 25.71
CA LEU A 365 18.64 10.73 26.90
C LEU A 365 19.30 10.20 28.19
N GLY A 366 20.15 9.16 28.09
CA GLY A 366 20.99 8.66 29.18
C GLY A 366 20.24 8.10 30.39
N GLY A 367 18.91 7.92 30.30
CA GLY A 367 18.07 7.62 31.46
C GLY A 367 18.02 8.75 32.50
N ASP A 368 18.44 9.97 32.14
CA ASP A 368 18.38 11.14 33.01
C ASP A 368 16.93 11.56 33.21
N ARG A 369 16.40 11.21 34.39
CA ARG A 369 14.99 11.43 34.76
C ARG A 369 14.64 12.92 34.84
N GLU A 370 15.60 13.79 35.12
CA GLU A 370 15.38 15.23 35.14
C GLU A 370 15.32 15.79 33.71
N LEU A 371 16.26 15.41 32.85
CA LEU A 371 16.24 15.76 31.43
C LEU A 371 14.94 15.30 30.74
N ILE A 372 14.56 14.05 30.91
CA ILE A 372 13.31 13.51 30.34
C ILE A 372 12.11 14.30 30.90
N GLY A 373 12.15 14.67 32.19
CA GLY A 373 11.12 15.52 32.80
C GLY A 373 11.01 16.89 32.14
N ARG A 374 12.13 17.55 31.84
CA ARG A 374 12.15 18.84 31.13
C ARG A 374 11.57 18.72 29.73
N VAL A 375 11.97 17.70 28.97
CA VAL A 375 11.45 17.44 27.62
C VAL A 375 9.93 17.23 27.65
N VAL A 376 9.41 16.43 28.58
CA VAL A 376 7.95 16.21 28.74
C VAL A 376 7.22 17.53 28.99
N GLU A 377 7.70 18.35 29.93
CA GLU A 377 7.04 19.61 30.23
C GLU A 377 7.14 20.61 29.08
N ARG A 378 8.26 20.62 28.35
CA ARG A 378 8.43 21.46 27.16
C ARG A 378 7.49 21.06 26.02
N VAL A 379 7.30 19.76 25.80
CA VAL A 379 6.32 19.24 24.82
C VAL A 379 4.92 19.69 25.19
N LYS A 380 4.49 19.50 26.45
CA LYS A 380 3.16 19.93 26.91
C LYS A 380 2.95 21.44 26.77
N GLU A 381 3.94 22.24 27.14
CA GLU A 381 3.88 23.69 27.00
C GLU A 381 3.71 24.10 25.53
N ARG A 382 4.48 23.50 24.63
CA ARG A 382 4.42 23.78 23.19
C ARG A 382 3.11 23.31 22.57
N GLU A 383 2.59 22.14 22.94
CA GLU A 383 1.30 21.65 22.44
C GLU A 383 0.14 22.53 22.90
N LEU A 384 0.17 23.05 24.14
CA LEU A 384 -0.78 24.06 24.62
C LEU A 384 -0.71 25.36 23.80
N GLN A 385 0.46 25.72 23.28
CA GLN A 385 0.65 26.85 22.36
C GLN A 385 0.21 26.53 20.93
N GLY A 386 -0.14 25.28 20.64
CA GLY A 386 -0.68 24.83 19.37
C GLY A 386 0.24 23.92 18.54
N TYR A 387 1.45 23.64 19.00
CA TYR A 387 2.38 22.75 18.29
C TYR A 387 1.81 21.33 18.22
N THR A 388 2.26 20.55 17.23
CA THR A 388 1.95 19.12 17.16
C THR A 388 3.21 18.38 16.72
N TYR A 389 3.79 17.62 17.64
CA TYR A 389 5.03 16.89 17.37
C TYR A 389 4.77 15.53 16.71
N GLU A 390 3.55 14.98 16.85
CA GLU A 390 3.08 13.77 16.16
C GLU A 390 3.30 13.80 14.63
N ALA A 391 3.15 14.97 14.02
CA ALA A 391 3.30 15.18 12.58
C ALA A 391 4.59 15.93 12.20
N ALA A 392 5.51 16.15 13.16
CA ALA A 392 6.71 16.95 12.97
C ALA A 392 7.90 16.40 13.77
N ASP A 393 8.30 15.17 13.42
CA ASP A 393 9.37 14.43 14.11
C ASP A 393 10.71 15.21 14.09
N ALA A 394 11.02 15.96 13.03
CA ALA A 394 12.25 16.76 12.97
C ALA A 394 12.24 17.94 13.97
N SER A 395 11.13 18.68 14.07
CA SER A 395 11.00 19.73 15.09
C SER A 395 11.07 19.16 16.51
N PHE A 396 10.55 17.95 16.72
CA PHE A 396 10.66 17.27 18.01
C PHE A 396 12.12 16.85 18.31
N GLU A 397 12.84 16.31 17.32
CA GLU A 397 14.24 15.94 17.47
C GLU A 397 15.11 17.16 17.82
N LEU A 398 14.90 18.29 17.13
CA LEU A 398 15.61 19.54 17.43
C LEU A 398 15.35 20.02 18.86
N LEU A 399 14.10 19.92 19.34
CA LEU A 399 13.75 20.23 20.71
C LEU A 399 14.49 19.32 21.70
N MET A 400 14.49 18.01 21.47
CA MET A 400 15.19 17.06 22.35
C MET A 400 16.70 17.33 22.40
N ARG A 401 17.33 17.55 21.23
CA ARG A 401 18.76 17.88 21.15
C ARG A 401 19.08 19.17 21.89
N ALA A 402 18.22 20.19 21.79
CA ALA A 402 18.41 21.43 22.53
C ALA A 402 18.37 21.23 24.05
N GLU A 403 17.47 20.37 24.55
CA GLU A 403 17.39 20.03 25.98
C GLU A 403 18.60 19.20 26.46
N VAL A 404 19.13 18.32 25.61
CA VAL A 404 20.34 17.52 25.88
C VAL A 404 21.59 18.41 25.91
N GLU A 405 21.76 19.27 24.90
CA GLU A 405 22.92 20.15 24.76
C GLU A 405 22.86 21.36 25.70
N GLY A 406 21.69 21.64 26.28
CA GLY A 406 21.41 22.83 27.09
C GLY A 406 21.38 24.15 26.29
N LYS A 407 21.47 24.07 24.96
CA LYS A 407 21.39 25.19 24.03
C LYS A 407 20.80 24.75 22.69
N GLU A 408 20.11 25.65 22.02
CA GLU A 408 19.61 25.41 20.65
C GLU A 408 20.78 25.31 19.67
N ARG A 409 20.72 24.30 18.79
CA ARG A 409 21.69 24.12 17.72
C ARG A 409 21.40 25.10 16.58
N LYS A 410 22.21 26.16 16.46
CA LYS A 410 22.01 27.25 15.48
C LYS A 410 23.11 27.30 14.43
N TYR A 411 22.73 27.10 13.16
CA TYR A 411 23.63 27.27 12.01
C TYR A 411 23.66 28.71 11.48
N PHE A 412 22.60 29.46 11.77
CA PHE A 412 22.42 30.85 11.42
C PHE A 412 21.51 31.53 12.44
N GLN A 413 21.60 32.85 12.53
CA GLN A 413 20.75 33.68 13.36
C GLN A 413 20.00 34.68 12.48
N VAL A 414 18.68 34.65 12.52
CA VAL A 414 17.83 35.56 11.75
C VAL A 414 17.78 36.92 12.46
N GLU A 415 18.15 37.99 11.76
CA GLU A 415 18.01 39.37 12.24
C GLU A 415 16.59 39.88 11.96
N SER A 416 16.11 39.69 10.72
CA SER A 416 14.76 40.07 10.32
C SER A 416 14.40 39.42 8.98
N TRP A 417 13.12 39.19 8.75
CA TRP A 417 12.60 38.93 7.41
C TRP A 417 11.43 39.87 7.13
N ARG A 418 11.20 40.13 5.84
CA ARG A 418 10.06 40.89 5.34
C ARG A 418 9.56 40.20 4.08
N ALA A 419 8.26 39.99 3.99
CA ALA A 419 7.59 39.59 2.76
C ALA A 419 6.68 40.73 2.27
N ILE A 420 6.68 40.96 0.97
CA ILE A 420 5.82 41.91 0.26
C ILE A 420 4.97 41.09 -0.70
N VAL A 421 3.65 41.27 -0.61
CA VAL A 421 2.67 40.65 -1.50
C VAL A 421 1.91 41.79 -2.17
N GLU A 422 1.97 41.84 -3.49
CA GLU A 422 1.23 42.80 -4.29
C GLU A 422 0.21 42.06 -5.16
N ASP A 423 -1.04 42.47 -5.06
CA ASP A 423 -2.08 42.14 -6.02
C ASP A 423 -2.31 43.36 -6.90
N ARG A 424 -1.99 43.25 -8.19
CA ARG A 424 -2.04 44.38 -9.11
C ARG A 424 -3.31 44.32 -9.97
N PRO A 425 -3.92 45.46 -10.32
CA PRO A 425 -5.15 45.48 -11.13
C PRO A 425 -5.03 44.84 -12.51
N ASP A 426 -3.81 44.62 -13.01
CA ASP A 426 -3.53 43.92 -14.26
C ASP A 426 -3.58 42.39 -14.13
N GLY A 427 -3.90 41.88 -12.93
CA GLY A 427 -3.95 40.45 -12.61
C GLY A 427 -2.58 39.84 -12.32
N SER A 428 -1.51 40.64 -12.27
CA SER A 428 -0.20 40.15 -11.85
C SER A 428 -0.10 40.12 -10.32
N HIS A 429 0.47 39.03 -9.81
CA HIS A 429 0.80 38.87 -8.40
C HIS A 429 2.32 38.91 -8.26
N ALA A 430 2.84 39.83 -7.46
CA ALA A 430 4.26 39.90 -7.16
C ALA A 430 4.48 39.56 -5.68
N ASN A 431 5.32 38.56 -5.42
CA ASN A 431 5.72 38.19 -4.08
C ASN A 431 7.23 38.27 -3.97
N GLU A 432 7.72 39.14 -3.09
CA GLU A 432 9.14 39.32 -2.80
C GLU A 432 9.37 39.12 -1.31
N ALA A 433 10.48 38.49 -0.94
CA ALA A 433 10.94 38.46 0.43
C ALA A 433 12.39 38.89 0.55
N THR A 434 12.69 39.61 1.63
CA THR A 434 14.05 39.96 2.04
C THR A 434 14.32 39.35 3.41
N VAL A 435 15.42 38.60 3.51
CA VAL A 435 15.91 37.98 4.75
C VAL A 435 17.25 38.59 5.11
N LYS A 436 17.40 39.01 6.36
CA LYS A 436 18.66 39.43 6.97
C LYS A 436 19.04 38.43 8.04
N LEU A 437 20.23 37.86 7.94
CA LEU A 437 20.70 36.83 8.86
C LEU A 437 22.21 36.90 9.08
N TRP A 438 22.68 36.21 10.09
CA TRP A 438 24.08 36.00 10.41
C TRP A 438 24.42 34.52 10.31
N ALA A 439 25.50 34.17 9.63
CA ALA A 439 26.01 32.80 9.58
C ALA A 439 27.54 32.82 9.54
N LYS A 440 28.20 32.03 10.40
CA LYS A 440 29.67 31.99 10.54
C LYS A 440 30.32 33.39 10.64
N GLY A 441 29.73 34.28 11.43
CA GLY A 441 30.19 35.65 11.64
C GLY A 441 29.93 36.63 10.49
N GLU A 442 29.33 36.19 9.38
CA GLU A 442 28.99 37.04 8.24
C GLU A 442 27.53 37.49 8.28
N ARG A 443 27.28 38.80 8.14
CA ARG A 443 25.94 39.36 7.96
C ARG A 443 25.53 39.29 6.49
N ILE A 444 24.42 38.61 6.23
CA ILE A 444 23.88 38.38 4.89
C ILE A 444 22.54 39.08 4.76
N VAL A 445 22.32 39.71 3.61
CA VAL A 445 21.02 40.22 3.19
C VAL A 445 20.71 39.57 1.84
N ALA A 446 19.62 38.82 1.77
CA ALA A 446 19.20 38.11 0.57
C ALA A 446 17.75 38.49 0.23
N THR A 447 17.48 38.68 -1.05
CA THR A 447 16.15 39.00 -1.57
C THR A 447 15.82 38.03 -2.69
N ALA A 448 14.59 37.51 -2.70
CA ALA A 448 14.11 36.62 -3.74
C ALA A 448 12.62 36.80 -4.01
N GLU A 449 12.20 36.50 -5.23
CA GLU A 449 10.80 36.44 -5.64
C GLU A 449 10.28 35.00 -5.61
N GLY A 450 8.97 34.82 -5.45
CA GLY A 450 8.34 33.51 -5.45
C GLY A 450 6.88 33.52 -5.86
N ASN A 451 6.30 32.33 -5.99
CA ASN A 451 4.87 32.16 -6.32
C ASN A 451 3.95 32.61 -5.17
N GLY A 452 4.50 32.78 -3.97
CA GLY A 452 3.82 33.27 -2.77
C GLY A 452 4.85 33.72 -1.73
N PRO A 453 4.42 34.36 -0.64
CA PRO A 453 5.33 34.92 0.37
C PRO A 453 6.22 33.86 1.03
N VAL A 454 5.70 32.64 1.26
CA VAL A 454 6.48 31.54 1.85
C VAL A 454 7.55 31.03 0.89
N ASN A 455 7.22 30.86 -0.40
CA ASN A 455 8.18 30.46 -1.41
C ASN A 455 9.25 31.54 -1.63
N ALA A 456 8.89 32.83 -1.57
CA ALA A 456 9.85 33.92 -1.63
C ALA A 456 10.81 33.90 -0.42
N LEU A 457 10.30 33.68 0.80
CA LEU A 457 11.11 33.56 2.02
C LEU A 457 12.07 32.37 1.96
N ASP A 458 11.57 31.22 1.53
CA ASP A 458 12.34 30.00 1.32
C ASP A 458 13.49 30.24 0.32
N ARG A 459 13.20 30.81 -0.85
CA ARG A 459 14.23 31.15 -1.85
C ARG A 459 15.22 32.19 -1.32
N ALA A 460 14.78 33.19 -0.57
CA ALA A 460 15.67 34.19 0.02
C ALA A 460 16.62 33.57 1.06
N LEU A 461 16.13 32.64 1.90
CA LEU A 461 16.96 31.84 2.81
C LEU A 461 18.03 31.04 2.05
N ARG A 462 17.63 30.33 0.99
CA ARG A 462 18.55 29.57 0.13
C ARG A 462 19.63 30.47 -0.46
N VAL A 463 19.23 31.56 -1.14
CA VAL A 463 20.17 32.52 -1.73
C VAL A 463 21.16 33.06 -0.69
N GLY A 464 20.69 33.30 0.53
CA GLY A 464 21.54 33.78 1.62
C GLY A 464 22.51 32.73 2.16
N LEU A 465 22.05 31.49 2.34
CA LEU A 465 22.77 30.46 3.09
C LEU A 465 23.53 29.47 2.20
N GLU A 466 23.12 29.21 0.95
CA GLU A 466 23.73 28.19 0.07
C GLU A 466 25.23 28.40 -0.16
N ARG A 467 25.68 29.66 -0.22
CA ARG A 467 27.13 29.95 -0.35
C ARG A 467 27.92 29.45 0.86
N ILE A 468 27.33 29.50 2.05
CA ILE A 468 27.96 29.08 3.31
C ILE A 468 27.73 27.59 3.59
N TYR A 469 26.56 27.10 3.19
CA TYR A 469 26.09 25.74 3.37
C TYR A 469 25.54 25.17 2.04
N PRO A 470 26.41 24.70 1.12
CA PRO A 470 26.01 24.19 -0.19
C PRO A 470 25.04 23.00 -0.13
N GLN A 471 24.98 22.31 1.01
CA GLN A 471 24.06 21.20 1.27
C GLN A 471 22.59 21.62 1.13
N LEU A 472 22.27 22.90 1.39
CA LEU A 472 20.91 23.42 1.30
C LEU A 472 20.34 23.43 -0.12
N ALA A 473 21.20 23.40 -1.14
CA ALA A 473 20.78 23.42 -2.54
C ALA A 473 20.01 22.17 -2.97
N LYS A 474 20.11 21.07 -2.20
CA LYS A 474 19.38 19.83 -2.44
C LYS A 474 18.01 19.78 -1.76
N LEU A 475 17.73 20.72 -0.86
CA LEU A 475 16.48 20.70 -0.11
C LEU A 475 15.34 21.17 -0.98
N GLU A 476 14.19 20.51 -0.91
CA GLU A 476 12.97 20.91 -1.60
C GLU A 476 11.80 20.83 -0.63
N LEU A 477 10.94 21.86 -0.63
CA LEU A 477 9.68 21.84 0.10
C LEU A 477 8.67 21.01 -0.71
N VAL A 478 8.27 19.86 -0.19
CA VAL A 478 7.44 18.87 -0.91
C VAL A 478 5.98 18.84 -0.46
N ASP A 479 5.68 19.27 0.77
CA ASP A 479 4.31 19.43 1.27
C ASP A 479 4.19 20.64 2.21
N TYR A 480 3.00 21.25 2.22
CA TYR A 480 2.70 22.44 3.02
C TYR A 480 1.25 22.41 3.49
N LYS A 481 1.04 22.37 4.80
CA LYS A 481 -0.29 22.28 5.42
C LYS A 481 -0.50 23.36 6.46
N VAL A 482 -1.59 24.11 6.32
CA VAL A 482 -2.01 25.14 7.28
C VAL A 482 -3.22 24.65 8.07
N ARG A 483 -3.19 24.81 9.39
CA ARG A 483 -4.31 24.57 10.29
C ARG A 483 -4.54 25.81 11.15
N ILE A 484 -5.77 26.28 11.18
CA ILE A 484 -6.19 27.34 12.09
C ILE A 484 -6.59 26.68 13.40
N LEU A 485 -6.00 27.12 14.50
CA LEU A 485 -6.27 26.58 15.82
C LEU A 485 -7.48 27.30 16.43
N GLU A 486 -8.44 26.52 16.91
CA GLU A 486 -9.64 27.05 17.57
C GLU A 486 -9.27 27.64 18.94
N GLY A 487 -9.78 28.84 19.26
CA GLY A 487 -9.57 29.47 20.57
C GLY A 487 -9.47 30.99 20.60
N LYS A 488 -9.25 31.66 19.44
CA LYS A 488 -9.37 33.12 19.29
C LYS A 488 -10.31 33.43 18.13
N HIS A 489 -11.23 34.38 18.29
CA HIS A 489 -12.25 34.67 17.28
C HIS A 489 -11.68 35.44 16.08
N GLY A 490 -11.92 34.93 14.85
CA GLY A 490 -11.73 35.67 13.59
C GLY A 490 -10.33 35.60 12.99
N THR A 491 -9.93 36.65 12.25
CA THR A 491 -8.66 36.74 11.51
C THR A 491 -7.40 36.79 12.40
N SER A 492 -7.56 36.84 13.72
CA SER A 492 -6.48 36.81 14.72
C SER A 492 -6.25 35.43 15.33
N SER A 493 -6.68 34.37 14.64
CA SER A 493 -6.53 32.99 15.11
C SER A 493 -5.07 32.53 15.00
N THR A 494 -4.61 31.80 16.01
CA THR A 494 -3.28 31.17 15.96
C THR A 494 -3.24 30.16 14.81
N THR A 495 -2.19 30.25 14.01
CA THR A 495 -1.97 29.42 12.84
C THR A 495 -0.85 28.42 13.12
N ARG A 496 -1.12 27.14 12.82
CA ARG A 496 -0.12 26.09 12.76
C ARG A 496 0.21 25.76 11.31
N VAL A 497 1.50 25.72 11.00
CA VAL A 497 2.02 25.34 9.69
C VAL A 497 2.88 24.10 9.85
N LEU A 498 2.62 23.10 9.01
CA LEU A 498 3.45 21.91 8.84
C LEU A 498 4.09 21.97 7.45
N ILE A 499 5.39 21.74 7.40
CA ILE A 499 6.17 21.71 6.15
C ILE A 499 6.90 20.38 6.07
N SER A 500 6.78 19.68 4.94
CA SER A 500 7.69 18.58 4.61
C SER A 500 8.80 19.07 3.68
N THR A 501 10.02 18.68 4.01
CA THR A 501 11.23 18.97 3.22
C THR A 501 11.90 17.65 2.84
N SER A 502 12.35 17.52 1.60
CA SER A 502 13.10 16.38 1.08
C SER A 502 14.48 16.82 0.63
N ASP A 503 15.47 15.93 0.76
CA ASP A 503 16.82 16.08 0.15
C ASP A 503 17.04 15.16 -1.06
N GLY A 504 15.97 14.52 -1.54
CA GLY A 504 16.00 13.51 -2.59
C GLY A 504 16.36 12.10 -2.11
N THR A 505 16.81 11.94 -0.85
CA THR A 505 17.10 10.64 -0.22
C THR A 505 16.17 10.32 0.94
N GLY A 506 15.57 11.32 1.57
CA GLY A 506 14.42 11.14 2.43
C GLY A 506 13.75 12.45 2.78
N GLU A 507 12.66 12.34 3.52
CA GLU A 507 11.75 13.45 3.84
C GLU A 507 11.66 13.63 5.36
N TRP A 508 11.47 14.87 5.81
CA TRP A 508 11.15 15.20 7.19
C TRP A 508 10.13 16.31 7.28
N SER A 509 9.34 16.31 8.35
CA SER A 509 8.32 17.33 8.61
C SER A 509 8.67 18.17 9.82
N THR A 510 8.44 19.47 9.71
CA THR A 510 8.62 20.47 10.78
C THR A 510 7.35 21.26 11.01
N VAL A 511 7.23 21.85 12.21
CA VAL A 511 6.05 22.60 12.63
C VAL A 511 6.43 23.99 13.13
N GLY A 512 5.64 24.98 12.72
CA GLY A 512 5.70 26.33 13.26
C GLY A 512 4.32 26.81 13.67
N VAL A 513 4.27 27.58 14.76
CA VAL A 513 3.01 28.12 15.29
C VAL A 513 3.18 29.58 15.62
N ALA A 514 2.30 30.42 15.09
CA ALA A 514 2.30 31.87 15.32
C ALA A 514 0.91 32.46 15.09
N GLU A 515 0.70 33.71 15.51
CA GLU A 515 -0.55 34.45 15.26
C GLU A 515 -0.74 34.83 13.77
N ASN A 516 0.29 34.65 12.95
CA ASN A 516 0.26 34.91 11.51
C ASN A 516 0.85 33.70 10.76
N VAL A 517 0.17 33.27 9.68
CA VAL A 517 0.60 32.19 8.78
C VAL A 517 2.04 32.37 8.25
N ILE A 518 2.48 33.59 7.94
CA ILE A 518 3.83 33.82 7.42
C ILE A 518 4.87 33.58 8.51
N ALA A 519 4.60 34.03 9.74
CA ALA A 519 5.50 33.81 10.87
C ALA A 519 5.53 32.33 11.31
N ALA A 520 4.37 31.65 11.25
CA ALA A 520 4.30 30.21 11.50
C ALA A 520 5.08 29.42 10.43
N SER A 521 4.95 29.82 9.16
CA SER A 521 5.72 29.23 8.06
C SER A 521 7.22 29.46 8.23
N TRP A 522 7.61 30.65 8.68
CA TRP A 522 9.01 30.97 8.97
C TRP A 522 9.60 30.05 10.04
N GLY A 523 8.91 29.85 11.15
CA GLY A 523 9.36 28.94 12.21
C GLY A 523 9.55 27.51 11.70
N ALA A 524 8.61 27.00 10.90
CA ALA A 524 8.73 25.68 10.29
C ALA A 524 9.91 25.59 9.30
N LEU A 525 10.16 26.64 8.50
CA LEU A 525 11.30 26.71 7.57
C LEU A 525 12.65 26.74 8.32
N GLU A 526 12.74 27.50 9.41
CA GLU A 526 13.96 27.59 10.22
C GLU A 526 14.34 26.23 10.81
N ASP A 527 13.36 25.50 11.36
CA ASP A 527 13.55 24.13 11.81
C ASP A 527 13.93 23.20 10.65
N ALA A 528 13.26 23.33 9.50
CA ALA A 528 13.51 22.44 8.35
C ALA A 528 14.95 22.53 7.84
N TYR A 529 15.49 23.74 7.78
CA TYR A 529 16.85 24.00 7.33
C TYR A 529 17.87 23.59 8.38
N THR A 530 17.59 23.89 9.66
CA THR A 530 18.43 23.45 10.78
C THR A 530 18.54 21.92 10.81
N PHE A 531 17.42 21.21 10.65
CA PHE A 531 17.39 19.76 10.57
C PHE A 531 18.08 19.23 9.31
N GLY A 532 17.89 19.86 8.15
CA GLY A 532 18.58 19.48 6.92
C GLY A 532 20.10 19.59 7.02
N LEU A 533 20.62 20.63 7.68
CA LEU A 533 22.06 20.79 7.94
C LEU A 533 22.59 19.76 8.93
N LEU A 534 21.83 19.48 9.99
CA LEU A 534 22.13 18.42 10.95
C LEU A 534 22.24 17.06 10.25
N ARG A 535 21.24 16.71 9.43
CA ARG A 535 21.20 15.46 8.66
C ARG A 535 22.35 15.37 7.66
N ALA A 536 22.78 16.49 7.09
CA ALA A 536 23.93 16.55 6.21
C ALA A 536 25.30 16.50 6.94
N GLY A 537 25.30 16.29 8.26
CA GLY A 537 26.51 16.15 9.09
C GLY A 537 27.27 17.47 9.26
N VAL A 538 26.62 18.61 9.06
CA VAL A 538 27.25 19.92 9.29
C VAL A 538 27.26 20.19 10.79
N GLU A 539 28.42 20.54 11.34
CA GLU A 539 28.51 21.02 12.72
C GLU A 539 28.27 22.54 12.77
N PRO A 540 27.52 23.04 13.77
CA PRO A 540 27.39 24.47 13.99
C PRO A 540 28.76 25.04 14.35
N VAL A 541 29.13 26.15 13.73
CA VAL A 541 30.33 26.90 14.09
C VAL A 541 29.84 28.19 14.74
N GLU A 542 30.23 28.40 16.00
CA GLU A 542 29.88 29.61 16.78
C GLU A 542 30.32 30.91 16.10
#